data_AF-A0A2E9E345-F1
#
_entry.id   AF-A0A2E9E345-F1
#
_cell.length_a   1.000
_cell.length_b   1.000
_cell.length_c   1.000
_cell.angle_alpha   90.00
_cell.angle_beta   90.00
_cell.angle_gamma   90.00
#
_symmetry.space_group_name_H-M   'P 1'
#
loop_
_entity.id
_entity.type
_entity.pdbx_description
1 polymer ?
#
loop_
_entity_poly.entity_id
_entity_poly.type
_entity_poly.pdbx_seq_one_letter_code
_entity_poly.pdbx_strand_id
1 'polypeptide(L)'
;MGVRTGQRVVMLGKFISDECLQAKLYPIIVLLLYSTLSISVASSPLPQVGKDGLEGVGIECVVSEIKYERDSIPKYFVFEGGEVYRLSATKGIPAYIEKFSHGQYFESDEQVRWYPYILDRETLRLSKLRPSYHSREHNCVLMDLESIEVILQKKIDEFDGK
;
A
#
# COMPACT_ATOMS: atom_id res chain seq x y z
N MET A 1 32.30 -39.01 46.55
CA MET A 1 33.62 -38.42 46.26
C MET A 1 33.39 -37.27 45.27
N GLY A 2 34.02 -36.09 45.32
CA GLY A 2 35.24 -35.68 46.03
C GLY A 2 36.48 -35.90 45.14
N VAL A 3 37.41 -34.96 44.93
CA VAL A 3 37.67 -33.64 45.55
C VAL A 3 38.18 -32.63 44.49
N ARG A 4 38.22 -31.34 44.86
CA ARG A 4 38.71 -30.15 44.10
C ARG A 4 40.19 -30.22 43.67
N THR A 5 40.63 -29.11 43.03
CA THR A 5 42.02 -28.60 42.80
C THR A 5 42.64 -28.91 41.42
N GLY A 6 43.54 -28.08 40.87
CA GLY A 6 44.11 -26.84 41.42
C GLY A 6 44.82 -25.93 40.39
N GLN A 7 44.73 -24.62 40.62
CA GLN A 7 45.23 -23.50 39.80
C GLN A 7 46.74 -23.22 39.98
N ARG A 8 47.49 -23.01 38.88
CA ARG A 8 48.67 -22.10 38.69
C ARG A 8 49.26 -22.35 37.27
N VAL A 9 49.53 -21.37 36.40
CA VAL A 9 50.20 -20.04 36.47
C VAL A 9 51.73 -20.13 36.53
N VAL A 10 52.38 -19.85 35.39
CA VAL A 10 53.74 -19.25 35.24
C VAL A 10 53.70 -18.34 33.98
N MET A 11 54.50 -17.27 33.95
CA MET A 11 54.60 -16.29 32.84
C MET A 11 55.95 -16.38 32.08
N LEU A 12 56.14 -15.45 31.12
CA LEU A 12 57.38 -14.96 30.47
C LEU A 12 57.57 -15.45 29.00
N GLY A 13 57.87 -14.57 28.03
CA GLY A 13 57.87 -13.10 28.11
C GLY A 13 58.36 -12.35 26.84
N LYS A 14 58.04 -11.05 26.82
CA LYS A 14 58.72 -9.88 26.17
C LYS A 14 59.45 -10.04 24.82
N PHE A 15 59.05 -9.21 23.85
CA PHE A 15 59.81 -8.06 23.30
C PHE A 15 58.73 -7.00 22.88
N ILE A 16 58.75 -5.70 23.25
CA ILE A 16 59.77 -4.62 23.16
C ILE A 16 59.99 -4.21 21.69
N SER A 17 59.83 -2.95 21.27
CA SER A 17 59.34 -1.73 21.96
C SER A 17 59.01 -0.62 20.93
N ASP A 18 58.36 0.51 21.26
CA ASP A 18 57.87 0.93 22.59
C ASP A 18 56.34 1.22 22.62
N GLU A 19 55.73 2.42 22.70
CA GLU A 19 56.19 3.82 22.81
C GLU A 19 55.38 4.64 23.82
N CYS A 20 55.96 5.78 24.22
CA CYS A 20 55.52 6.73 25.24
C CYS A 20 55.23 8.11 24.59
N LEU A 21 54.47 9.08 25.16
CA LEU A 21 53.83 9.21 26.47
C LEU A 21 52.61 10.18 26.39
N GLN A 22 51.73 10.09 27.39
CA GLN A 22 50.61 10.97 27.76
C GLN A 22 50.59 12.46 27.30
N ALA A 23 49.38 12.95 26.96
CA ALA A 23 48.97 14.35 27.21
C ALA A 23 47.48 14.48 27.60
N LYS A 24 47.26 14.60 28.92
CA LYS A 24 46.08 14.96 29.75
C LYS A 24 44.71 15.34 29.14
N LEU A 25 43.68 14.88 29.88
CA LEU A 25 42.24 15.16 29.82
C LEU A 25 41.85 16.63 30.17
N TYR A 26 40.56 16.96 30.00
CA TYR A 26 39.77 18.14 30.45
C TYR A 26 39.62 19.32 29.45
N PRO A 27 38.52 20.12 29.50
CA PRO A 27 37.14 19.67 29.28
C PRO A 27 36.26 20.64 28.42
N ILE A 28 35.03 20.18 28.11
CA ILE A 28 33.77 20.93 27.87
C ILE A 28 33.85 22.47 27.78
N ILE A 29 33.38 23.09 26.68
CA ILE A 29 32.39 24.21 26.64
C ILE A 29 32.11 24.74 25.21
N VAL A 30 30.83 25.10 24.98
CA VAL A 30 30.26 25.97 23.90
C VAL A 30 30.14 25.47 22.44
N LEU A 31 29.00 25.87 21.89
CA LEU A 31 28.29 25.53 20.65
C LEU A 31 29.05 25.81 19.34
N LEU A 32 28.92 24.90 18.37
CA LEU A 32 28.25 25.15 17.07
C LEU A 32 27.51 23.85 16.68
N LEU A 33 26.17 23.76 16.71
CA LEU A 33 25.23 24.30 15.73
C LEU A 33 25.54 23.91 14.28
N TYR A 34 25.39 22.62 13.94
CA TYR A 34 24.97 22.21 12.59
C TYR A 34 23.91 21.10 12.65
N SER A 35 22.65 21.53 12.63
CA SER A 35 21.47 20.67 12.55
C SER A 35 21.16 20.29 11.10
N THR A 36 21.71 19.18 10.61
CA THR A 36 21.20 18.53 9.38
C THR A 36 20.03 17.63 9.75
N LEU A 37 18.84 18.22 9.82
CA LEU A 37 17.59 17.50 10.00
C LEU A 37 17.26 16.72 8.73
N SER A 38 17.80 15.50 8.63
CA SER A 38 17.49 14.58 7.52
C SER A 38 16.05 14.09 7.63
N ILE A 39 15.11 14.91 7.14
CA ILE A 39 13.74 14.48 6.87
C ILE A 39 13.79 13.54 5.67
N SER A 40 14.08 12.27 5.95
CA SER A 40 13.82 11.17 5.02
C SER A 40 12.31 11.09 4.83
N VAL A 41 11.80 11.80 3.83
CA VAL A 41 10.40 11.65 3.38
C VAL A 41 10.28 10.23 2.86
N ALA A 42 9.83 9.33 3.73
CA ALA A 42 9.44 7.99 3.37
C ALA A 42 8.13 8.07 2.58
N SER A 43 8.24 8.45 1.30
CA SER A 43 7.20 8.21 0.32
C SER A 43 7.07 6.70 0.15
N SER A 44 6.20 6.10 0.97
CA SER A 44 5.77 4.72 0.76
C SER A 44 5.41 4.56 -0.72
N PRO A 45 5.98 3.59 -1.45
CA PRO A 45 5.57 3.36 -2.82
C PRO A 45 4.07 3.11 -2.82
N LEU A 46 3.34 3.85 -3.66
CA LEU A 46 1.96 3.49 -3.98
C LEU A 46 1.96 2.04 -4.46
N PRO A 47 0.93 1.23 -4.15
CA PRO A 47 0.81 -0.11 -4.69
C PRO A 47 0.61 -0.02 -6.21
N GLN A 48 1.72 -0.04 -6.95
CA GLN A 48 1.74 -0.08 -8.40
C GLN A 48 1.15 -1.41 -8.85
N VAL A 49 0.37 -1.41 -9.93
CA VAL A 49 0.05 -2.65 -10.63
C VAL A 49 1.37 -3.17 -11.18
N GLY A 50 1.87 -4.28 -10.63
CA GLY A 50 3.09 -4.92 -11.09
C GLY A 50 2.95 -5.46 -12.51
N LYS A 51 3.97 -6.20 -12.96
CA LYS A 51 3.80 -7.11 -14.11
C LYS A 51 2.92 -8.31 -13.76
N ASP A 52 2.78 -8.60 -12.47
CA ASP A 52 1.71 -9.40 -11.91
C ASP A 52 0.36 -8.71 -12.24
N GLY A 53 -0.51 -9.42 -12.97
CA GLY A 53 -1.79 -8.88 -13.44
C GLY A 53 -2.79 -8.61 -12.32
N LEU A 54 -3.98 -8.13 -12.69
CA LEU A 54 -5.07 -7.86 -11.73
C LEU A 54 -5.76 -9.14 -11.22
N GLU A 55 -5.19 -10.31 -11.46
CA GLU A 55 -5.66 -11.63 -11.00
C GLU A 55 -6.04 -11.69 -9.50
N GLY A 56 -7.34 -11.61 -9.16
CA GLY A 56 -7.83 -11.62 -7.77
C GLY A 56 -7.74 -10.26 -7.06
N VAL A 57 -7.45 -9.18 -7.79
CA VAL A 57 -7.29 -7.82 -7.26
C VAL A 57 -8.63 -7.07 -7.29
N GLY A 58 -8.86 -6.26 -6.26
CA GLY A 58 -9.93 -5.27 -6.22
C GLY A 58 -9.43 -3.85 -6.50
N ILE A 59 -10.30 -2.98 -7.00
CA ILE A 59 -10.06 -1.53 -7.06
C ILE A 59 -11.27 -0.76 -6.54
N GLU A 60 -11.01 0.25 -5.70
CA GLU A 60 -11.96 1.33 -5.44
C GLU A 60 -11.69 2.47 -6.43
N CYS A 61 -12.75 3.05 -7.02
CA CYS A 61 -12.65 4.16 -7.97
C CYS A 61 -13.65 5.29 -7.65
N VAL A 62 -13.14 6.50 -7.41
CA VAL A 62 -13.91 7.74 -7.14
C VAL A 62 -13.76 8.73 -8.30
N VAL A 63 -14.81 9.46 -8.67
CA VAL A 63 -14.77 10.41 -9.80
C VAL A 63 -13.76 11.52 -9.54
N SER A 64 -12.81 11.74 -10.46
CA SER A 64 -11.69 12.68 -10.27
C SER A 64 -12.15 14.14 -10.12
N GLU A 65 -13.25 14.51 -10.79
CA GLU A 65 -13.94 15.80 -10.64
C GLU A 65 -15.37 15.58 -10.10
N ILE A 66 -15.55 15.71 -8.79
CA ILE A 66 -16.87 15.62 -8.15
C ILE A 66 -17.70 16.85 -8.55
N LYS A 67 -18.76 16.64 -9.34
CA LYS A 67 -19.67 17.71 -9.83
C LYS A 67 -21.11 17.55 -9.31
N TYR A 68 -21.45 16.37 -8.79
CA TYR A 68 -22.72 16.06 -8.15
C TYR A 68 -22.47 15.17 -6.93
N GLU A 69 -23.36 15.19 -5.93
CA GLU A 69 -23.25 14.35 -4.72
C GLU A 69 -23.02 12.86 -5.04
N ARG A 70 -23.77 12.29 -5.99
CA ARG A 70 -23.60 10.91 -6.49
C ARG A 70 -22.20 10.57 -7.04
N ASP A 71 -21.36 11.56 -7.30
CA ASP A 71 -20.01 11.38 -7.85
C ASP A 71 -18.98 11.09 -6.75
N SER A 72 -19.30 11.37 -5.48
CA SER A 72 -18.49 10.96 -4.32
C SER A 72 -18.65 9.48 -3.96
N ILE A 73 -19.66 8.80 -4.51
CA ILE A 73 -19.93 7.39 -4.23
C ILE A 73 -18.88 6.53 -4.95
N PRO A 74 -17.99 5.82 -4.24
CA PRO A 74 -17.02 4.94 -4.85
C PRO A 74 -17.66 3.81 -5.64
N LYS A 75 -16.92 3.29 -6.62
CA LYS A 75 -17.24 2.06 -7.35
C LYS A 75 -16.16 1.04 -7.04
N TYR A 76 -16.58 -0.16 -6.67
CA TYR A 76 -15.69 -1.28 -6.46
C TYR A 76 -15.73 -2.19 -7.68
N PHE A 77 -14.57 -2.47 -8.26
CA PHE A 77 -14.42 -3.49 -9.30
C PHE A 77 -13.47 -4.59 -8.82
N VAL A 78 -13.69 -5.82 -9.27
CA VAL A 78 -12.94 -7.03 -8.91
C VAL A 78 -12.62 -7.79 -10.20
N PHE A 79 -11.41 -8.30 -10.31
CA PHE A 79 -10.91 -9.01 -11.50
C PHE A 79 -10.70 -10.49 -11.16
N GLU A 80 -11.45 -11.37 -11.82
CA GLU A 80 -11.56 -12.80 -11.45
C GLU A 80 -12.01 -13.63 -12.66
N GLY A 81 -11.35 -14.76 -12.92
CA GLY A 81 -11.63 -15.64 -14.06
C GLY A 81 -11.45 -15.00 -15.43
N GLY A 82 -10.67 -13.92 -15.55
CA GLY A 82 -10.60 -13.08 -16.75
C GLY A 82 -11.82 -12.18 -16.99
N GLU A 83 -12.78 -12.12 -16.06
CA GLU A 83 -13.89 -11.15 -16.05
C GLU A 83 -13.67 -10.03 -15.04
N VAL A 84 -14.29 -8.87 -15.28
CA VAL A 84 -14.45 -7.82 -14.28
C VAL A 84 -15.85 -7.90 -13.70
N TYR A 85 -15.96 -7.91 -12.39
CA TYR A 85 -17.20 -7.73 -11.66
C TYR A 85 -17.24 -6.35 -11.01
N ARG A 86 -18.42 -5.74 -10.91
CA ARG A 86 -18.67 -4.59 -10.04
C ARG A 86 -19.41 -5.06 -8.80
N LEU A 87 -18.92 -4.68 -7.62
CA LEU A 87 -19.58 -4.96 -6.35
C LEU A 87 -20.38 -3.74 -5.86
N SER A 88 -21.59 -3.98 -5.35
CA SER A 88 -22.39 -2.95 -4.67
C SER A 88 -23.33 -3.52 -3.61
N ALA A 89 -23.39 -2.86 -2.46
CA ALA A 89 -24.41 -3.08 -1.45
C ALA A 89 -25.80 -2.70 -2.00
N THR A 90 -26.74 -3.65 -1.97
CA THR A 90 -28.14 -3.43 -2.34
C THR A 90 -28.96 -2.97 -1.15
N LYS A 91 -29.96 -2.12 -1.38
CA LYS A 91 -30.93 -1.70 -0.35
C LYS A 91 -32.25 -2.44 -0.57
N GLY A 92 -32.55 -3.40 0.30
CA GLY A 92 -33.71 -4.29 0.21
C GLY A 92 -33.89 -5.10 1.48
N ILE A 93 -34.78 -6.10 1.47
CA ILE A 93 -34.97 -7.05 2.57
C ILE A 93 -34.98 -8.47 1.97
N PRO A 94 -33.93 -9.28 2.18
CA PRO A 94 -32.65 -8.93 2.79
C PRO A 94 -31.85 -7.94 1.91
N ALA A 95 -30.99 -7.15 2.55
CA ALA A 95 -29.91 -6.42 1.87
C ALA A 95 -28.69 -7.34 1.71
N TYR A 96 -27.98 -7.23 0.59
CA TYR A 96 -26.84 -8.10 0.25
C TYR A 96 -25.85 -7.42 -0.71
N ILE A 97 -24.63 -7.97 -0.82
CA ILE A 97 -23.61 -7.54 -1.79
C ILE A 97 -23.95 -8.14 -3.16
N GLU A 98 -24.31 -7.29 -4.12
CA GLU A 98 -24.52 -7.69 -5.52
C GLU A 98 -23.18 -7.71 -6.27
N LYS A 99 -22.90 -8.82 -6.96
CA LYS A 99 -21.75 -9.02 -7.86
C LYS A 99 -22.23 -9.02 -9.32
N PHE A 100 -22.09 -7.88 -10.01
CA PHE A 100 -22.57 -7.67 -11.37
C PHE A 100 -21.43 -7.81 -12.39
N SER A 101 -21.51 -8.77 -13.33
CA SER A 101 -20.48 -8.92 -14.38
C SER A 101 -20.47 -7.71 -15.32
N HIS A 102 -19.27 -7.16 -15.51
CA HIS A 102 -18.93 -6.14 -16.49
C HIS A 102 -18.27 -6.72 -17.75
N GLY A 103 -18.17 -8.05 -17.84
CA GLY A 103 -17.57 -8.79 -18.94
C GLY A 103 -16.05 -8.92 -18.85
N GLN A 104 -15.47 -9.57 -19.86
CA GLN A 104 -14.04 -9.85 -19.96
C GLN A 104 -13.16 -8.58 -20.00
N TYR A 105 -11.98 -8.67 -19.40
CA TYR A 105 -10.93 -7.66 -19.55
C TYR A 105 -9.76 -8.14 -20.42
N PHE A 106 -9.02 -7.18 -20.93
CA PHE A 106 -7.78 -7.38 -21.68
C PHE A 106 -6.67 -6.55 -21.04
N GLU A 107 -5.58 -7.20 -20.64
CA GLU A 107 -4.39 -6.52 -20.11
C GLU A 107 -3.35 -6.24 -21.21
N SER A 108 -2.57 -5.19 -21.00
CA SER A 108 -1.25 -4.98 -21.59
C SER A 108 -0.32 -4.35 -20.54
N ASP A 109 0.96 -4.13 -20.88
CA ASP A 109 1.94 -3.52 -19.97
C ASP A 109 1.53 -2.12 -19.46
N GLU A 110 0.77 -1.35 -20.25
CA GLU A 110 0.37 0.03 -19.93
C GLU A 110 -1.00 0.14 -19.24
N GLN A 111 -1.92 -0.78 -19.55
CA GLN A 111 -3.36 -0.54 -19.35
C GLN A 111 -4.18 -1.83 -19.28
N VAL A 112 -5.34 -1.74 -18.63
CA VAL A 112 -6.36 -2.81 -18.60
C VAL A 112 -7.68 -2.29 -19.15
N ARG A 113 -8.37 -3.06 -19.99
CA ARG A 113 -9.54 -2.62 -20.75
C ARG A 113 -10.71 -3.58 -20.61
N TRP A 114 -11.88 -3.08 -20.22
CA TRP A 114 -13.16 -3.79 -20.20
C TRP A 114 -14.27 -2.79 -20.54
N TYR A 115 -15.22 -3.12 -21.41
CA TYR A 115 -16.13 -2.09 -21.96
C TYR A 115 -17.07 -1.48 -20.90
N PRO A 116 -17.27 -0.13 -20.84
CA PRO A 116 -16.69 0.95 -21.65
C PRO A 116 -15.58 1.72 -20.90
N TYR A 117 -14.61 1.02 -20.32
CA TYR A 117 -13.55 1.59 -19.48
C TYR A 117 -12.14 1.24 -19.99
N ILE A 118 -11.20 2.13 -19.67
CA ILE A 118 -9.76 1.92 -19.78
C ILE A 118 -9.14 2.35 -18.44
N LEU A 119 -8.42 1.45 -17.79
CA LEU A 119 -7.62 1.72 -16.60
C LEU A 119 -6.14 1.82 -17.01
N ASP A 120 -5.52 2.94 -16.69
CA ASP A 120 -4.07 3.13 -16.79
C ASP A 120 -3.36 2.44 -15.60
N ARG A 121 -2.33 1.61 -15.85
CA ARG A 121 -1.68 0.80 -14.80
C ARG A 121 -0.72 1.59 -13.91
N GLU A 122 -0.08 2.63 -14.45
CA GLU A 122 0.89 3.45 -13.71
C GLU A 122 0.18 4.44 -12.78
N THR A 123 -0.88 5.09 -13.28
CA THR A 123 -1.59 6.18 -12.61
C THR A 123 -2.90 5.77 -11.93
N LEU A 124 -3.35 4.52 -12.11
CA LEU A 124 -4.64 4.00 -11.65
C LEU A 124 -5.85 4.86 -12.09
N ARG A 125 -5.74 5.50 -13.25
CA ARG A 125 -6.74 6.45 -13.79
C ARG A 125 -7.72 5.71 -14.69
N LEU A 126 -8.97 5.61 -14.24
CA LEU A 126 -10.04 4.90 -14.94
C LEU A 126 -10.87 5.85 -15.83
N SER A 127 -10.55 5.88 -17.12
CA SER A 127 -11.34 6.60 -18.13
C SER A 127 -12.59 5.82 -18.51
N LYS A 128 -13.78 6.40 -18.32
CA LYS A 128 -15.04 5.87 -18.88
C LYS A 128 -15.33 6.48 -20.25
N LEU A 129 -15.10 5.68 -21.29
CA LEU A 129 -15.48 5.98 -22.66
C LEU A 129 -16.99 6.29 -22.74
N ARG A 130 -17.33 7.41 -23.38
CA ARG A 130 -18.70 7.80 -23.75
C ARG A 130 -18.65 8.42 -25.15
N PRO A 131 -19.52 8.03 -26.10
CA PRO A 131 -19.48 8.54 -27.46
C PRO A 131 -20.00 9.99 -27.60
N SER A 132 -20.71 10.52 -26.59
CA SER A 132 -21.47 11.78 -26.67
C SER A 132 -21.16 12.80 -25.57
N TYR A 133 -20.22 12.50 -24.67
CA TYR A 133 -19.81 13.38 -23.56
C TYR A 133 -18.32 13.18 -23.27
N HIS A 134 -17.66 14.17 -22.67
CA HIS A 134 -16.30 14.02 -22.15
C HIS A 134 -16.17 12.74 -21.30
N SER A 135 -15.05 12.02 -21.46
CA SER A 135 -14.71 10.86 -20.64
C SER A 135 -14.86 11.23 -19.17
N ARG A 136 -15.57 10.40 -18.39
CA ARG A 136 -15.56 10.56 -16.95
C ARG A 136 -14.38 9.79 -16.40
N GLU A 137 -13.42 10.52 -15.89
CA GLU A 137 -12.25 9.98 -15.22
C GLU A 137 -12.56 9.67 -13.76
N HIS A 138 -11.90 8.66 -13.24
CA HIS A 138 -11.94 8.26 -11.84
C HIS A 138 -10.51 8.00 -11.40
N ASN A 139 -10.16 8.44 -10.21
CA ASN A 139 -8.93 8.04 -9.54
C ASN A 139 -9.24 6.73 -8.82
N CYS A 140 -8.42 5.71 -9.01
CA CYS A 140 -8.59 4.43 -8.34
C CYS A 140 -7.42 4.10 -7.41
N VAL A 141 -7.67 3.21 -6.45
CA VAL A 141 -6.65 2.59 -5.59
C VAL A 141 -6.81 1.08 -5.63
N LEU A 142 -5.69 0.35 -5.55
CA LEU A 142 -5.73 -1.11 -5.39
C LEU A 142 -6.19 -1.47 -3.98
N MET A 143 -7.02 -2.51 -3.89
CA MET A 143 -7.53 -3.07 -2.65
C MET A 143 -7.58 -4.60 -2.73
N ASP A 144 -7.46 -5.26 -1.60
CA ASP A 144 -7.83 -6.66 -1.46
C ASP A 144 -9.36 -6.82 -1.45
N LEU A 145 -9.83 -8.05 -1.72
CA LEU A 145 -11.27 -8.34 -1.84
C LEU A 145 -11.98 -8.28 -0.49
N GLU A 146 -11.33 -8.71 0.60
CA GLU A 146 -11.88 -8.72 1.95
C GLU A 146 -12.18 -7.28 2.43
N SER A 147 -11.28 -6.34 2.20
CA SER A 147 -11.49 -4.91 2.48
C SER A 147 -12.70 -4.33 1.72
N ILE A 148 -12.90 -4.71 0.46
CA ILE A 148 -14.07 -4.27 -0.32
C ILE A 148 -15.36 -4.88 0.25
N GLU A 149 -15.35 -6.17 0.58
CA GLU A 149 -16.50 -6.86 1.18
C GLU A 149 -16.86 -6.29 2.56
N VAL A 150 -15.87 -5.98 3.40
CA VAL A 150 -16.07 -5.32 4.71
C VAL A 150 -16.70 -3.93 4.56
N ILE A 151 -16.24 -3.12 3.61
CA ILE A 151 -16.81 -1.79 3.36
C ILE A 151 -18.26 -1.89 2.86
N LEU A 152 -18.56 -2.86 1.99
CA LEU A 152 -19.90 -3.07 1.46
C LEU A 152 -20.84 -3.71 2.50
N GLN A 153 -20.35 -4.57 3.39
CA GLN A 153 -21.11 -5.13 4.50
C GLN A 153 -21.46 -4.05 5.53
N LYS A 154 -20.51 -3.19 5.92
CA LYS A 154 -20.79 -2.03 6.78
C LYS A 154 -21.92 -1.15 6.20
N LYS A 155 -21.93 -0.98 4.87
CA LYS A 155 -22.98 -0.23 4.17
C LYS A 155 -24.35 -0.94 4.15
N ILE A 156 -24.37 -2.26 4.25
CA ILE A 156 -25.61 -3.05 4.45
C ILE A 156 -26.11 -2.87 5.89
N ASP A 157 -25.21 -2.90 6.87
CA ASP A 157 -25.57 -2.65 8.27
C ASP A 157 -26.12 -1.22 8.50
N GLU A 158 -25.56 -0.23 7.80
CA GLU A 158 -26.09 1.14 7.72
C GLU A 158 -27.47 1.22 7.03
N PHE A 159 -27.82 0.29 6.14
CA PHE A 159 -29.17 0.22 5.54
C PHE A 159 -30.20 -0.43 6.46
N ASP A 160 -29.78 -1.41 7.27
CA ASP A 160 -30.60 -2.06 8.30
C ASP A 160 -30.79 -1.18 9.56
N GLY A 161 -29.99 -0.13 9.72
CA GLY A 161 -30.03 0.78 10.86
C GLY A 161 -29.31 0.27 12.10
N LYS A 162 -28.19 -0.44 11.92
CA LYS A 162 -27.30 -0.90 12.99
C LYS A 162 -26.15 0.08 13.27
#